data_AF-A0ABD4Q5V3-F1
#
_entry.id   AF-A0ABD4Q5V3-F1
#
_cell.length_a   1.000
_cell.length_b   1.000
_cell.length_c   1.000
_cell.angle_alpha   90.00
_cell.angle_beta   90.00
_cell.angle_gamma   90.00
#
_symmetry.space_group_name_H-M   'P 1'
#
loop_
_entity.id
_entity.type
_entity.pdbx_description
1 polymer ?
#
loop_
_entity_poly.entity_id
_entity_poly.type
_entity_poly.pdbx_seq_one_letter_code
_entity_poly.pdbx_strand_id
1 'polypeptide(L)'
;QQDATNELNYLTNLNNSQRQSEHDEINSAPSRTEVSNDLNHAKALNEAMRQLENEVALENSVKKLSDFINEDEAAQNEYSNA
;
A
#
# COMPACT_ATOMS: atom_id res chain seq x y z
N GLN A 1 -12.28 19.72 -4.99
CA GLN A 1 -11.45 19.39 -3.82
C GLN A 1 -12.23 18.50 -2.87
N GLN A 2 -13.35 18.94 -2.28
CA GLN A 2 -14.15 18.14 -1.32
C GLN A 2 -14.52 16.70 -1.78
N ASP A 3 -14.88 16.52 -3.06
CA ASP A 3 -15.17 15.19 -3.61
C ASP A 3 -13.94 14.28 -3.64
N ALA A 4 -12.77 14.82 -4.02
CA ALA A 4 -11.51 14.07 -4.06
C ALA A 4 -11.03 13.70 -2.63
N THR A 5 -11.22 14.60 -1.67
CA THR A 5 -10.93 14.34 -0.26
C THR A 5 -11.82 13.23 0.32
N ASN A 6 -13.10 13.19 -0.07
CA ASN A 6 -14.00 12.11 0.30
C ASN A 6 -13.58 10.78 -0.35
N GLU A 7 -13.16 10.81 -1.61
CA GLU A 7 -12.72 9.62 -2.33
C GLU A 7 -11.44 9.03 -1.72
N LEU A 8 -10.52 9.89 -1.26
CA LEU A 8 -9.33 9.50 -0.51
C LEU A 8 -9.66 8.70 0.77
N ASN A 9 -10.76 9.04 1.46
CA ASN A 9 -11.17 8.32 2.67
C ASN A 9 -11.61 6.88 2.40
N TYR A 10 -12.00 6.56 1.16
CA TYR A 10 -12.34 5.19 0.76
C TYR A 10 -11.13 4.37 0.29
N LEU A 11 -9.93 4.97 0.21
CA LEU A 11 -8.69 4.26 -0.10
C LEU A 11 -8.16 3.56 1.15
N THR A 12 -8.67 2.37 1.45
CA THR A 12 -8.46 1.67 2.73
C THR A 12 -7.07 1.11 2.95
N ASN A 13 -6.28 0.92 1.89
CA ASN A 13 -4.98 0.26 1.97
C ASN A 13 -3.84 1.26 2.17
N LEU A 14 -4.11 2.56 2.07
CA LEU A 14 -3.15 3.60 2.44
C LEU A 14 -2.98 3.65 3.96
N ASN A 15 -1.73 3.68 4.40
CA ASN A 15 -1.44 3.97 5.81
C ASN A 15 -1.70 5.46 6.12
N ASN A 16 -1.69 5.81 7.41
CA ASN A 16 -2.02 7.17 7.87
C ASN A 16 -1.10 8.25 7.26
N SER A 17 0.20 7.95 7.11
CA SER A 17 1.16 8.91 6.57
C SER A 17 0.94 9.16 5.08
N GLN A 18 0.70 8.09 4.30
CA GLN A 18 0.40 8.18 2.88
C GLN A 18 -0.90 8.95 2.66
N ARG A 19 -1.95 8.59 3.41
CA ARG A 19 -3.25 9.28 3.33
C ARG A 19 -3.13 10.77 3.65
N GLN A 20 -2.36 11.14 4.68
CA GLN A 20 -2.15 12.54 5.01
C GLN A 20 -1.42 13.29 3.88
N SER A 21 -0.38 12.70 3.29
CA SER A 21 0.36 13.30 2.17
C SER A 21 -0.55 13.58 0.98
N GLU A 22 -1.31 12.56 0.54
CA GLU A 22 -2.24 12.69 -0.59
C GLU A 22 -3.37 13.69 -0.31
N HIS A 23 -3.85 13.77 0.93
CA HIS A 23 -4.81 14.78 1.35
C HIS A 23 -4.24 16.21 1.22
N ASP A 24 -3.00 16.41 1.62
CA ASP A 24 -2.34 17.71 1.57
C ASP A 24 -2.02 18.13 0.13
N GLU A 25 -1.64 17.19 -0.73
CA GLU A 25 -1.46 17.38 -2.19
C GLU A 25 -2.78 17.82 -2.85
N ILE A 26 -3.86 17.05 -2.66
CA ILE A 26 -5.19 17.36 -3.22
C ILE A 26 -5.72 18.73 -2.78
N ASN A 27 -5.46 19.13 -1.53
CA ASN A 27 -5.90 20.42 -1.02
C ASN A 27 -5.04 21.59 -1.53
N SER A 28 -3.75 21.34 -1.80
CA SER A 28 -2.82 22.34 -2.31
C SER A 28 -2.89 22.51 -3.83
N ALA A 29 -3.51 21.55 -4.54
CA ALA A 29 -3.66 21.56 -5.99
C ALA A 29 -4.40 22.82 -6.51
N PRO A 30 -3.77 23.63 -7.39
CA PRO A 30 -4.32 24.91 -7.83
C PRO A 30 -5.40 24.79 -8.91
N SER A 31 -5.60 23.61 -9.49
CA SER A 31 -6.61 23.38 -10.52
C SER A 31 -7.37 22.06 -10.36
N ARG A 32 -8.54 21.96 -10.98
CA ARG A 32 -9.31 20.70 -11.03
C ARG A 32 -8.59 19.56 -11.75
N THR A 33 -7.71 19.91 -12.70
CA THR A 33 -6.89 18.95 -13.42
C THR A 33 -5.85 18.34 -12.48
N GLU A 34 -5.16 19.18 -11.70
CA GLU A 34 -4.19 18.69 -10.70
C GLU A 34 -4.88 17.87 -9.62
N VAL A 35 -6.03 18.32 -9.10
CA VAL A 35 -6.85 17.52 -8.16
C VAL A 35 -7.18 16.13 -8.74
N SER A 36 -7.48 16.03 -10.04
CA SER A 36 -7.76 14.73 -10.68
C SER A 36 -6.50 13.88 -10.83
N ASN A 37 -5.35 14.49 -11.12
CA ASN A 37 -4.07 13.79 -11.21
C ASN A 37 -3.65 13.24 -9.85
N ASP A 38 -3.74 14.05 -8.79
CA ASP A 38 -3.40 13.66 -7.43
C ASP A 38 -4.35 12.55 -6.94
N LEU A 39 -5.65 12.64 -7.25
CA LEU A 39 -6.59 11.55 -6.93
C LEU A 39 -6.24 10.25 -7.68
N ASN A 40 -5.80 10.32 -8.94
CA ASN A 40 -5.37 9.14 -9.68
C ASN A 40 -4.07 8.56 -9.11
N HIS A 41 -3.16 9.41 -8.65
CA HIS A 41 -1.95 8.99 -7.95
C HIS A 41 -2.31 8.24 -6.66
N ALA A 42 -3.15 8.81 -5.80
CA ALA A 42 -3.62 8.17 -4.58
C ALA A 42 -4.28 6.80 -4.84
N LYS A 43 -5.08 6.68 -5.91
CA LYS A 43 -5.69 5.41 -6.34
C LYS A 43 -4.65 4.36 -6.73
N ALA A 44 -3.62 4.77 -7.50
CA ALA A 44 -2.53 3.89 -7.89
C ALA A 44 -1.71 3.44 -6.67
N LEU A 45 -1.42 4.35 -5.74
CA LEU A 45 -0.72 4.04 -4.50
C LEU A 45 -1.53 3.06 -3.63
N ASN A 46 -2.85 3.27 -3.51
CA ASN A 46 -3.72 2.37 -2.77
C ASN A 46 -3.76 0.95 -3.35
N GLU A 47 -3.69 0.80 -4.67
CA GLU A 47 -3.59 -0.50 -5.31
C GLU A 47 -2.22 -1.16 -5.07
N ALA A 48 -1.12 -0.39 -5.16
CA ALA A 48 0.21 -0.89 -4.85
C ALA A 48 0.31 -1.35 -3.38
N MET A 49 -0.30 -0.61 -2.45
CA MET A 49 -0.34 -0.98 -1.03
C MET A 49 -1.15 -2.26 -0.80
N ARG A 50 -2.28 -2.45 -1.50
CA ARG A 50 -3.05 -3.70 -1.47
C ARG A 50 -2.20 -4.90 -1.91
N GLN A 51 -1.43 -4.72 -2.98
CA GLN A 51 -0.55 -5.77 -3.50
C GLN A 51 0.55 -6.09 -2.49
N LEU A 52 1.18 -5.07 -1.91
CA LEU A 52 2.18 -5.25 -0.85
C LEU A 52 1.62 -6.00 0.36
N GLU A 53 0.42 -5.63 0.84
CA GLU A 53 -0.25 -6.32 1.94
C GLU A 53 -0.49 -7.81 1.64
N ASN A 54 -0.92 -8.12 0.40
CA ASN A 54 -1.12 -9.50 -0.04
C ASN A 54 0.18 -10.29 -0.09
N GLU A 55 1.26 -9.73 -0.64
CA GLU A 55 2.57 -10.40 -0.70
C GLU A 55 3.14 -10.66 0.69
N VAL A 56 3.06 -9.68 1.59
CA VAL A 56 3.48 -9.85 3.00
C VAL A 56 2.62 -10.89 3.73
N ALA A 57 1.32 -10.94 3.46
CA ALA A 57 0.43 -11.95 4.04
C ALA A 57 0.74 -13.36 3.50
N LEU A 58 1.09 -13.48 2.22
CA LEU A 58 1.53 -14.73 1.60
C LEU A 58 2.85 -15.20 2.21
N GLU A 59 3.84 -14.31 2.34
CA GLU A 59 5.13 -14.59 2.97
C GLU A 59 4.96 -15.13 4.41
N ASN A 60 4.14 -14.44 5.22
CA ASN A 60 3.83 -14.87 6.58
C ASN A 60 3.10 -16.22 6.63
N SER A 61 2.30 -16.55 5.61
CA SER A 61 1.61 -17.83 5.52
C SER A 61 2.56 -18.96 5.11
N VAL A 62 3.48 -18.72 4.18
CA VAL A 62 4.53 -19.67 3.78
C VAL A 62 5.46 -19.97 4.96
N LYS A 63 5.88 -18.96 5.72
CA LYS A 63 6.68 -19.15 6.96
C LYS A 63 5.98 -20.02 8.01
N LYS A 64 4.64 -20.10 7.98
CA LYS A 64 3.83 -20.91 8.91
C LYS A 64 3.50 -22.31 8.40
N LEU A 65 3.68 -22.58 7.11
CA LEU A 65 3.56 -23.94 6.58
C LEU A 65 4.73 -24.79 7.06
N SER A 66 4.45 -26.05 7.39
CA SER A 66 5.43 -27.04 7.89
C SER A 66 6.68 -27.15 7.02
N ASP A 67 6.57 -26.78 5.74
CA ASP A 67 7.67 -26.83 4.78
C ASP A 67 8.77 -25.80 5.11
N PHE A 68 8.45 -24.58 5.55
CA PHE A 68 9.47 -23.63 6.02
C PHE A 68 10.12 -24.10 7.33
N ILE A 69 9.34 -24.67 8.26
CA ILE A 69 9.85 -25.20 9.53
C ILE A 69 10.77 -26.41 9.31
N ASN A 70 10.62 -27.13 8.19
CA ASN A 70 11.43 -28.29 7.81
C ASN A 70 12.53 -27.97 6.78
N GLU A 71 12.57 -26.76 6.22
CA GLU A 71 13.59 -26.32 5.27
C GLU A 71 14.92 -25.99 5.97
N ASP A 72 16.03 -26.13 5.26
CA ASP A 72 17.37 -25.85 5.81
C ASP A 72 17.51 -24.37 6.21
N GLU A 73 18.28 -24.09 7.28
CA GLU A 73 18.47 -22.74 7.84
C GLU A 73 18.89 -21.68 6.81
N ALA A 74 19.60 -22.09 5.74
CA ALA A 74 20.00 -21.19 4.66
C ALA A 74 18.81 -20.66 3.86
N ALA A 75 17.85 -21.53 3.50
CA ALA A 75 16.64 -21.15 2.77
C ALA A 75 15.70 -20.31 3.65
N GLN A 76 15.63 -20.62 4.95
CA GLN A 76 14.87 -19.82 5.92
C GLN A 76 15.41 -18.39 6.05
N ASN A 77 16.74 -18.23 6.08
CA ASN A 77 17.40 -16.94 6.16
C ASN A 77 17.30 -16.14 4.87
N GLU A 78 17.41 -16.77 3.71
CA GLU A 78 17.31 -16.08 2.41
C GLU A 78 15.89 -15.52 2.19
N TYR A 79 14.87 -16.26 2.62
CA TYR A 79 13.47 -15.82 2.53
C TYR A 79 13.07 -14.80 3.59
N SER A 80 13.68 -14.82 4.78
CA SER A 80 13.36 -13.87 5.87
C SER A 80 14.07 -12.52 5.77
N ASN A 81 15.11 -12.42 4.95
CA ASN A 81 15.90 -11.20 4.74
C ASN A 81 15.60 -10.51 3.39
N ALA A 82 14.63 -11.01 2.62
CA ALA A 82 14.11 -10.37 1.40
C ALA A 82 13.11 -9.26 1.74
#